data_AF-R9X9A4-F1
#
_entry.id   AF-R9X9A4-F1
#
_cell.length_a   1.000
_cell.length_b   1.000
_cell.length_c   1.000
_cell.angle_alpha   90.00
_cell.angle_beta   90.00
_cell.angle_gamma   90.00
#
_symmetry.space_group_name_H-M   'P 1'
#
loop_
_entity.id
_entity.type
_entity.pdbx_description
1 polymer ?
#
loop_
_entity_poly.entity_id
_entity_poly.type
_entity_poly.pdbx_seq_one_letter_code
_entity_poly.pdbx_strand_id
1 'polypeptide(L)'
;MKRTCVLASRAVPKSLLERQALRTGSKVGASQDASKFVVASLRDIGSLFSGSSSGDDEEQEALRLHSDTVSKLDSGELTEVVRQRYCVDNKDRCETRMLLAKYPGPAKEREMVQLATEELSTRDWRTMPRIWQQISYYHAFGSWGPRAGLSFVGRQPEDFFLTDKKGLWTCSEPRRAEYKRFSRALDPASRAVVYAAALVAGVAALCDVWRRQDADRQVTVAEFDLAESASSPT
;
A
#
# COMPACT_ATOMS: atom_id res chain seq x y z
N MET A 1 7.46 -16.10 -71.33
CA MET A 1 6.37 -16.56 -70.44
C MET A 1 6.13 -15.50 -69.38
N LYS A 2 5.00 -14.80 -69.40
CA LYS A 2 4.67 -13.70 -68.46
C LYS A 2 3.81 -14.27 -67.32
N ARG A 3 4.27 -14.12 -66.07
CA ARG A 3 3.50 -14.48 -64.87
C ARG A 3 2.69 -13.26 -64.41
N THR A 4 1.37 -13.35 -64.45
CA THR A 4 0.44 -12.39 -63.85
C THR A 4 0.31 -12.67 -62.35
N CYS A 5 0.61 -11.68 -61.53
CA CYS A 5 0.42 -11.74 -60.07
C CYS A 5 -0.96 -11.15 -59.74
N VAL A 6 -1.89 -11.97 -59.25
CA VAL A 6 -3.22 -11.53 -58.81
C VAL A 6 -3.10 -11.07 -57.35
N LEU A 7 -3.20 -9.77 -57.10
CA LEU A 7 -3.30 -9.21 -55.75
C LEU A 7 -4.74 -9.35 -55.26
N ALA A 8 -4.97 -10.31 -54.36
CA ALA A 8 -6.23 -10.41 -53.62
C ALA A 8 -6.37 -9.22 -52.67
N SER A 9 -7.24 -8.26 -53.02
CA SER A 9 -7.60 -7.15 -52.14
C SER A 9 -8.38 -7.70 -50.94
N ARG A 10 -7.77 -7.70 -49.75
CA ARG A 10 -8.49 -8.01 -48.50
C ARG A 10 -9.59 -6.96 -48.30
N ALA A 11 -10.83 -7.43 -48.11
CA ALA A 11 -11.94 -6.56 -47.78
C ALA A 11 -11.64 -5.80 -46.49
N VAL A 12 -11.76 -4.47 -46.54
CA VAL A 12 -11.49 -3.61 -45.40
C VAL A 12 -12.49 -3.92 -44.28
N PRO A 13 -12.04 -4.08 -43.03
CA PRO A 13 -12.93 -4.38 -41.90
C PRO A 13 -14.02 -3.31 -41.75
N LYS A 14 -15.27 -3.74 -41.55
CA LYS A 14 -16.44 -2.84 -41.44
C LYS A 14 -16.28 -1.80 -40.33
N SER A 15 -15.62 -2.14 -39.23
CA SER A 15 -15.31 -1.22 -38.12
C SER A 15 -14.42 -0.04 -38.51
N LEU A 16 -13.58 -0.22 -39.53
CA LEU A 16 -12.67 0.82 -40.04
C LEU A 16 -13.42 1.79 -40.95
N LEU A 17 -14.34 1.27 -41.77
CA LEU A 17 -15.25 2.07 -42.59
C LEU A 17 -16.21 2.89 -41.73
N GLU A 18 -16.72 2.31 -40.63
CA GLU A 18 -17.61 2.98 -39.68
C GLU A 18 -16.89 4.12 -38.93
N ARG A 19 -15.64 3.89 -38.51
CA ARG A 19 -14.78 4.95 -37.92
C ARG A 19 -14.40 6.04 -38.93
N GLN A 20 -14.23 5.70 -40.21
CA GLN A 20 -14.02 6.70 -41.26
C GLN A 20 -15.28 7.54 -41.49
N ALA A 21 -16.45 6.91 -41.59
CA ALA A 21 -17.73 7.60 -41.78
C ALA A 21 -18.05 8.58 -40.63
N LEU A 22 -17.70 8.21 -39.40
CA LEU A 22 -17.79 9.07 -38.21
C LEU A 22 -16.84 10.28 -38.28
N ARG A 23 -15.63 10.12 -38.82
CA ARG A 23 -14.67 11.23 -38.99
C ARG A 23 -15.04 12.15 -40.14
N THR A 24 -15.63 11.62 -41.21
CA THR A 24 -16.04 12.41 -42.39
C THR A 24 -17.43 13.04 -42.24
N GLY A 25 -18.14 12.80 -41.13
CA GLY A 25 -19.40 13.46 -40.83
C GLY A 25 -20.55 13.15 -41.83
N SER A 26 -20.48 12.02 -42.54
CA SER A 26 -21.53 11.62 -43.48
C SER A 26 -22.71 11.02 -42.69
N LYS A 27 -23.64 11.89 -42.30
CA LYS A 27 -24.80 11.63 -41.43
C LYS A 27 -25.82 10.64 -42.04
N VAL A 28 -26.41 9.78 -41.21
CA VAL A 28 -27.87 9.46 -41.18
C VAL A 28 -28.23 8.97 -39.77
N GLY A 29 -29.27 9.51 -39.12
CA GLY A 29 -29.96 8.82 -38.01
C GLY A 29 -29.91 9.43 -36.60
N ALA A 30 -29.95 10.76 -36.46
CA ALA A 30 -29.98 11.44 -35.17
C ALA A 30 -31.32 11.27 -34.41
N SER A 31 -31.58 10.10 -33.81
CA SER A 31 -32.50 10.01 -32.65
C SER A 31 -32.39 8.68 -31.89
N GLN A 32 -32.24 7.54 -32.57
CA GLN A 32 -32.13 6.24 -31.89
C GLN A 32 -30.69 5.85 -31.51
N ASP A 33 -29.68 6.47 -32.11
CA ASP A 33 -28.30 6.13 -31.80
C ASP A 33 -27.81 6.80 -30.51
N ALA A 34 -28.35 7.97 -30.14
CA ALA A 34 -28.00 8.63 -28.88
C ALA A 34 -28.33 7.76 -27.65
N SER A 35 -29.47 7.07 -27.65
CA SER A 35 -29.81 6.14 -26.55
C SER A 35 -28.94 4.88 -26.57
N LYS A 36 -28.56 4.37 -27.75
CA LYS A 36 -27.57 3.28 -27.86
C LYS A 36 -26.18 3.71 -27.39
N PHE A 37 -25.77 4.96 -27.64
CA PHE A 37 -24.50 5.50 -27.14
C PHE A 37 -24.52 5.72 -25.63
N VAL A 38 -25.65 6.15 -25.05
CA VAL A 38 -25.80 6.26 -23.59
C VAL A 38 -25.79 4.87 -22.94
N VAL A 39 -26.50 3.89 -23.50
CA VAL A 39 -26.49 2.51 -22.99
C VAL A 39 -25.12 1.84 -23.15
N ALA A 40 -24.41 2.09 -24.26
CA ALA A 40 -23.05 1.61 -24.46
C ALA A 40 -22.06 2.27 -23.47
N SER A 41 -22.19 3.57 -23.23
CA SER A 41 -21.36 4.30 -22.25
C SER A 41 -21.65 3.83 -20.82
N LEU A 42 -22.93 3.56 -20.48
CA LEU A 42 -23.32 3.01 -19.18
C LEU A 42 -22.86 1.56 -19.00
N ARG A 43 -22.84 0.77 -20.08
CA ARG A 43 -22.29 -0.60 -20.07
C ARG A 43 -20.76 -0.59 -19.90
N ASP A 44 -20.07 0.37 -20.51
CA ASP A 44 -18.62 0.57 -20.29
C ASP A 44 -18.33 1.03 -18.85
N ILE A 45 -19.15 1.94 -18.30
CA ILE A 45 -19.04 2.32 -16.88
C ILE A 45 -19.34 1.12 -15.97
N GLY A 46 -20.36 0.31 -16.25
CA GLY A 46 -20.67 -0.92 -15.51
C GLY A 46 -19.59 -2.00 -15.65
N SER A 47 -18.90 -2.04 -16.79
CA SER A 47 -17.75 -2.92 -17.02
C SER A 47 -16.53 -2.54 -16.18
N LEU A 48 -16.34 -1.25 -15.88
CA LEU A 48 -15.28 -0.80 -14.96
C LEU A 48 -15.53 -1.25 -13.51
N PHE A 49 -16.78 -1.57 -13.16
CA PHE A 49 -17.16 -2.11 -11.85
C PHE A 49 -17.34 -3.64 -11.84
N SER A 50 -17.29 -4.30 -13.01
CA SER A 50 -17.37 -5.76 -13.13
C SER A 50 -15.99 -6.44 -13.10
N GLY A 51 -15.01 -5.80 -12.46
CA GLY A 51 -13.59 -6.21 -12.44
C GLY A 51 -13.24 -7.38 -11.51
N SER A 52 -14.18 -8.23 -11.11
CA SER A 52 -13.97 -9.26 -10.08
C SER A 52 -14.39 -10.66 -10.51
N SER A 53 -13.67 -11.22 -11.49
CA SER A 53 -13.55 -12.70 -11.63
C SER A 53 -12.10 -13.18 -11.71
N SER A 54 -11.13 -12.25 -11.71
CA SER A 54 -9.69 -12.55 -11.58
C SER A 54 -9.15 -12.22 -10.17
N GLY A 55 -9.95 -11.57 -9.32
CA GLY A 55 -9.55 -11.17 -7.97
C GLY A 55 -9.60 -12.31 -6.95
N ASP A 56 -10.56 -13.23 -7.11
CA ASP A 56 -10.74 -14.36 -6.20
C ASP A 56 -9.51 -15.29 -6.22
N ASP A 57 -8.91 -15.50 -7.40
CA ASP A 57 -7.71 -16.33 -7.56
C ASP A 57 -6.47 -15.67 -6.91
N GLU A 58 -6.29 -14.35 -7.07
CA GLU A 58 -5.17 -13.60 -6.47
C GLU A 58 -5.30 -13.52 -4.94
N GLU A 59 -6.53 -13.28 -4.44
CA GLU A 59 -6.79 -13.25 -3.00
C GLU A 59 -6.56 -14.63 -2.37
N GLN A 60 -6.99 -15.70 -3.05
CA GLN A 60 -6.78 -17.06 -2.57
C GLN A 60 -5.31 -17.48 -2.62
N GLU A 61 -4.53 -17.00 -3.60
CA GLU A 61 -3.08 -17.16 -3.62
C GLU A 61 -2.40 -16.41 -2.46
N ALA A 62 -2.80 -15.17 -2.20
CA ALA A 62 -2.28 -14.38 -1.08
C ALA A 62 -2.54 -15.06 0.27
N LEU A 63 -3.73 -15.63 0.48
CA LEU A 63 -4.05 -16.40 1.68
C LEU A 63 -3.21 -17.68 1.82
N ARG A 64 -2.92 -18.37 0.72
CA ARG A 64 -2.02 -19.53 0.71
C ARG A 64 -0.59 -19.14 1.06
N LEU A 65 -0.10 -18.04 0.50
CA LEU A 65 1.22 -17.52 0.83
C LEU A 65 1.31 -17.11 2.30
N HIS A 66 0.29 -16.43 2.82
CA HIS A 66 0.21 -16.07 4.22
C HIS A 66 0.28 -17.31 5.13
N SER A 67 -0.60 -18.29 4.91
CA SER A 67 -0.62 -19.52 5.72
C SER A 67 0.70 -20.31 5.66
N ASP A 68 1.34 -20.40 4.49
CA ASP A 68 2.67 -21.02 4.34
C ASP A 68 3.75 -20.25 5.13
N THR A 69 3.75 -18.91 5.09
CA THR A 69 4.71 -18.12 5.86
C THR A 69 4.52 -18.26 7.37
N VAL A 70 3.27 -18.31 7.86
CA VAL A 70 2.98 -18.52 9.28
C VAL A 70 3.41 -19.92 9.72
N SER A 71 3.16 -20.94 8.91
CA SER A 71 3.63 -22.31 9.20
C SER A 71 5.16 -22.40 9.28
N LYS A 72 5.87 -21.71 8.38
CA LYS A 72 7.35 -21.60 8.40
C LYS A 72 7.89 -20.79 9.57
N LEU A 73 7.12 -19.82 10.03
CA LEU A 73 7.46 -19.04 11.22
C LEU A 73 7.35 -19.90 12.48
N ASP A 74 6.25 -20.65 12.62
CA ASP A 74 5.99 -21.49 13.79
C ASP A 74 6.90 -22.71 13.89
N SER A 75 7.27 -23.30 12.74
CA SER A 75 8.29 -24.36 12.67
C SER A 75 9.71 -23.88 12.99
N GLY A 76 9.95 -22.57 13.01
CA GLY A 76 11.27 -21.98 13.24
C GLY A 76 12.18 -21.97 12.02
N GLU A 77 11.77 -22.57 10.89
CA GLU A 77 12.52 -22.57 9.63
C GLU A 77 12.81 -21.14 9.17
N LEU A 78 11.81 -20.26 9.26
CA LEU A 78 11.97 -18.87 8.85
C LEU A 78 13.00 -18.13 9.71
N THR A 79 13.05 -18.45 11.00
CA THR A 79 14.04 -17.89 11.93
C THR A 79 15.45 -18.28 11.50
N GLU A 80 15.65 -19.49 11.00
CA GLU A 80 16.95 -19.96 10.52
C GLU A 80 17.37 -19.28 9.23
N VAL A 81 16.45 -19.12 8.26
CA VAL A 81 16.72 -18.36 7.02
C VAL A 81 17.15 -16.93 7.32
N VAL A 82 16.41 -16.29 8.23
CA VAL A 82 16.68 -14.94 8.69
C VAL A 82 18.02 -14.84 9.41
N ARG A 83 18.33 -15.80 10.29
CA ARG A 83 19.61 -15.89 11.01
C ARG A 83 20.78 -16.00 10.05
N GLN A 84 20.71 -16.89 9.06
CA GLN A 84 21.77 -17.09 8.06
C GLN A 84 22.01 -15.83 7.20
N ARG A 85 20.97 -15.04 6.96
CA ARG A 85 21.05 -13.84 6.12
C ARG A 85 21.61 -12.64 6.85
N TYR A 86 21.09 -12.38 8.06
CA TYR A 86 21.26 -11.11 8.77
C TYR A 86 22.13 -11.20 10.03
N CYS A 87 22.39 -12.40 10.54
CA CYS A 87 23.23 -12.61 11.71
C CYS A 87 24.57 -13.29 11.31
N VAL A 88 25.60 -13.10 12.14
CA VAL A 88 26.92 -13.76 11.99
C VAL A 88 27.09 -14.77 13.14
N ASP A 89 27.63 -15.96 12.84
CA ASP A 89 28.00 -17.02 13.80
C ASP A 89 26.88 -17.70 14.59
N ASN A 90 25.65 -17.83 14.07
CA ASN A 90 24.53 -18.46 14.81
C ASN A 90 24.25 -17.86 16.19
N LYS A 91 24.73 -16.65 16.45
CA LYS A 91 24.47 -15.92 17.69
C LYS A 91 23.02 -15.46 17.72
N ASP A 92 22.46 -15.35 18.91
CA ASP A 92 21.08 -14.85 19.14
C ASP A 92 20.90 -13.35 18.79
N ARG A 93 21.92 -12.68 18.27
CA ARG A 93 21.89 -11.27 17.91
C ARG A 93 22.46 -11.05 16.52
N CYS A 94 21.70 -10.35 15.69
CA CYS A 94 22.16 -9.86 14.41
C CYS A 94 23.03 -8.61 14.61
N GLU A 95 24.16 -8.56 13.91
CA GLU A 95 25.04 -7.40 13.92
C GLU A 95 24.41 -6.25 13.14
N THR A 96 24.45 -5.04 13.70
CA THR A 96 23.90 -3.84 13.06
C THR A 96 24.53 -3.59 11.68
N ARG A 97 25.82 -3.90 11.51
CA ARG A 97 26.52 -3.76 10.22
C ARG A 97 25.92 -4.66 9.13
N MET A 98 25.47 -5.86 9.49
CA MET A 98 24.87 -6.80 8.54
C MET A 98 23.46 -6.38 8.14
N LEU A 99 22.67 -5.88 9.11
CA LEU A 99 21.37 -5.29 8.84
C LEU A 99 21.52 -4.08 7.91
N LEU A 100 22.45 -3.17 8.18
CA LEU A 100 22.73 -2.00 7.33
C LEU A 100 23.13 -2.38 5.91
N ALA A 101 23.89 -3.45 5.72
CA ALA A 101 24.41 -3.84 4.42
C ALA A 101 23.43 -4.67 3.58
N LYS A 102 22.64 -5.54 4.21
CA LYS A 102 21.86 -6.57 3.51
C LYS A 102 20.34 -6.38 3.57
N TYR A 103 19.85 -5.62 4.54
CA TYR A 103 18.40 -5.41 4.72
C TYR A 103 17.88 -4.35 3.74
N PRO A 104 16.66 -4.49 3.17
CA PRO A 104 15.65 -5.55 3.37
C PRO A 104 15.79 -6.76 2.41
N GLY A 105 16.89 -6.84 1.64
CA GLY A 105 17.08 -7.90 0.66
C GLY A 105 16.13 -7.82 -0.55
N PRO A 106 16.02 -8.91 -1.34
CA PRO A 106 15.11 -9.02 -2.48
C PRO A 106 13.63 -8.94 -2.08
N ALA A 107 12.76 -8.60 -3.04
CA ALA A 107 11.34 -8.34 -2.79
C ALA A 107 10.62 -9.47 -2.03
N LYS A 108 10.83 -10.72 -2.45
CA LYS A 108 10.24 -11.90 -1.81
C LYS A 108 10.63 -12.06 -0.33
N GLU A 109 11.88 -11.75 0.02
CA GLU A 109 12.35 -11.80 1.41
C GLU A 109 11.74 -10.67 2.24
N ARG A 110 11.56 -9.49 1.63
CA ARG A 110 10.92 -8.36 2.30
C ARG A 110 9.47 -8.64 2.63
N GLU A 111 8.71 -9.19 1.69
CA GLU A 111 7.32 -9.59 1.91
C GLU A 111 7.21 -10.64 3.02
N MET A 112 8.08 -11.65 2.98
CA MET A 112 8.14 -12.70 4.00
C MET A 112 8.49 -12.15 5.40
N VAL A 113 9.48 -11.25 5.49
CA VAL A 113 9.83 -10.60 6.76
C VAL A 113 8.69 -9.70 7.23
N GLN A 114 8.06 -8.95 6.33
CA GLN A 114 6.93 -8.09 6.66
C GLN A 114 5.77 -8.88 7.25
N LEU A 115 5.31 -9.92 6.56
CA LEU A 115 4.26 -10.82 7.03
C LEU A 115 4.62 -11.45 8.39
N ALA A 116 5.85 -11.93 8.53
CA ALA A 116 6.32 -12.50 9.79
C ALA A 116 6.33 -11.46 10.92
N THR A 117 6.76 -10.23 10.66
CA THR A 117 6.75 -9.17 11.68
C THR A 117 5.33 -8.72 12.06
N GLU A 118 4.40 -8.73 11.11
CA GLU A 118 2.98 -8.45 11.35
C GLU A 118 2.36 -9.53 12.24
N GLU A 119 2.54 -10.81 11.88
CA GLU A 119 2.07 -11.95 12.68
C GLU A 119 2.66 -11.94 14.09
N LEU A 120 3.98 -11.72 14.20
CA LEU A 120 4.67 -11.67 15.48
C LEU A 120 4.26 -10.47 16.34
N SER A 121 3.79 -9.38 15.75
CA SER A 121 3.34 -8.20 16.50
C SER A 121 2.11 -8.46 17.36
N THR A 122 1.34 -9.51 17.04
CA THR A 122 0.19 -9.96 17.83
C THR A 122 0.59 -10.75 19.07
N ARG A 123 1.82 -11.30 19.10
CA ARG A 123 2.35 -12.11 20.20
C ARG A 123 2.96 -11.24 21.28
N ASP A 124 3.08 -11.78 22.50
CA ASP A 124 3.79 -11.08 23.58
C ASP A 124 5.26 -10.86 23.18
N TRP A 125 5.71 -9.61 23.27
CA TRP A 125 7.07 -9.21 22.95
C TRP A 125 8.11 -10.00 23.75
N ARG A 126 7.77 -10.39 24.99
CA ARG A 126 8.68 -11.11 25.90
C ARG A 126 8.97 -12.54 25.45
N THR A 127 8.02 -13.18 24.77
CA THR A 127 8.15 -14.57 24.29
C THR A 127 8.80 -14.64 22.91
N MET A 128 8.85 -13.52 22.19
CA MET A 128 9.45 -13.43 20.86
C MET A 128 10.97 -13.68 20.89
N PRO A 129 11.52 -14.47 19.94
CA PRO A 129 12.96 -14.64 19.82
C PRO A 129 13.69 -13.30 19.60
N ARG A 130 14.88 -13.15 20.20
CA ARG A 130 15.67 -11.89 20.13
C ARG A 130 15.98 -11.44 18.70
N ILE A 131 16.20 -12.39 17.79
CA ILE A 131 16.45 -12.10 16.37
C ILE A 131 15.26 -11.37 15.76
N TRP A 132 14.05 -11.86 16.01
CA TRP A 132 12.82 -11.22 15.56
C TRP A 132 12.56 -9.88 16.23
N GLN A 133 12.85 -9.75 17.53
CA GLN A 133 12.78 -8.44 18.18
C GLN A 133 13.69 -7.40 17.50
N GLN A 134 14.91 -7.78 17.14
CA GLN A 134 15.85 -6.90 16.44
C GLN A 134 15.38 -6.57 15.01
N ILE A 135 14.83 -7.56 14.31
CA ILE A 135 14.36 -7.39 12.93
C ILE A 135 13.08 -6.58 12.89
N SER A 136 12.11 -6.82 13.77
CA SER A 136 10.90 -6.00 13.90
C SER A 136 11.26 -4.55 14.22
N TYR A 137 12.22 -4.35 15.14
CA TYR A 137 12.73 -3.01 15.44
C TYR A 137 13.38 -2.35 14.21
N TYR A 138 14.25 -3.09 13.50
CA TYR A 138 14.94 -2.56 12.32
C TYR A 138 13.99 -2.38 11.13
N HIS A 139 12.97 -3.21 10.99
CA HIS A 139 11.91 -3.07 10.00
C HIS A 139 11.14 -1.77 10.24
N ALA A 140 10.72 -1.52 11.48
CA ALA A 140 9.96 -0.30 11.81
C ALA A 140 10.81 0.98 11.80
N PHE A 141 12.05 0.90 12.30
CA PHE A 141 12.85 2.09 12.63
C PHE A 141 14.20 2.16 11.95
N GLY A 142 14.67 1.11 11.26
CA GLY A 142 16.00 1.05 10.66
C GLY A 142 16.17 1.99 9.46
N SER A 143 17.41 2.11 9.00
CA SER A 143 17.81 3.00 7.89
C SER A 143 17.57 2.35 6.53
N TRP A 144 16.32 2.01 6.23
CA TRP A 144 15.92 1.44 4.95
C TRP A 144 14.67 2.14 4.41
N GLY A 145 14.38 1.94 3.12
CA GLY A 145 13.23 2.58 2.46
C GLY A 145 13.33 4.12 2.54
N PRO A 146 12.30 4.82 3.04
CA PRO A 146 12.34 6.28 3.23
C PRO A 146 13.38 6.78 4.23
N ARG A 147 13.94 5.87 5.04
CA ARG A 147 14.98 6.16 6.04
C ARG A 147 16.39 5.78 5.56
N ALA A 148 16.54 5.41 4.28
CA ALA A 148 17.83 5.04 3.73
C ALA A 148 18.84 6.20 3.85
N GLY A 149 20.04 5.89 4.33
CA GLY A 149 21.12 6.89 4.51
C GLY A 149 21.11 7.64 5.84
N LEU A 150 20.17 7.35 6.75
CA LEU A 150 20.18 7.89 8.10
C LEU A 150 21.11 7.08 9.00
N SER A 151 22.09 7.74 9.63
CA SER A 151 22.86 7.10 10.70
C SER A 151 22.08 7.11 12.03
N PHE A 152 22.25 6.04 12.80
CA PHE A 152 21.84 5.99 14.20
C PHE A 152 23.06 6.28 15.05
N VAL A 153 23.21 7.51 15.52
CA VAL A 153 24.26 7.86 16.48
C VAL A 153 23.71 7.65 17.88
N GLY A 154 24.16 6.58 18.55
CA GLY A 154 23.74 6.26 19.92
C GLY A 154 22.38 5.57 20.00
N ARG A 155 21.47 6.09 20.85
CA ARG A 155 20.15 5.48 21.14
C ARG A 155 18.98 6.07 20.35
N GLN A 156 19.22 7.09 19.52
CA GLN A 156 18.15 7.83 18.83
C GLN A 156 18.49 7.98 17.34
N PRO A 157 17.49 7.93 16.45
CA PRO A 157 17.69 8.31 15.06
C PRO A 157 18.07 9.80 14.97
N GLU A 158 18.98 10.15 14.06
CA GLU A 158 19.38 11.54 13.77
C GLU A 158 18.23 12.45 13.28
N ASP A 159 17.07 11.88 13.03
CA ASP A 159 15.93 12.56 12.43
C ASP A 159 15.26 13.58 13.35
N PHE A 160 15.41 13.43 14.66
CA PHE A 160 14.62 14.14 15.63
C PHE A 160 15.46 14.60 16.81
N PHE A 161 15.73 15.90 16.85
CA PHE A 161 16.38 16.52 18.00
C PHE A 161 15.35 17.32 18.79
N LEU A 162 15.23 17.06 20.09
CA LEU A 162 14.61 18.03 21.00
C LEU A 162 15.53 19.22 21.09
N THR A 163 15.19 20.32 20.42
CA THR A 163 16.07 21.50 20.36
C THR A 163 15.57 22.66 21.20
N ASP A 164 14.35 22.61 21.73
CA ASP A 164 13.80 23.74 22.48
C ASP A 164 13.27 23.38 23.87
N LYS A 165 13.34 24.37 24.78
CA LYS A 165 12.66 24.39 26.09
C LYS A 165 11.14 24.15 26.00
N LYS A 166 10.58 24.16 24.79
CA LYS A 166 9.17 23.92 24.45
C LYS A 166 8.89 22.49 23.96
N GLY A 167 9.91 21.63 23.85
CA GLY A 167 9.74 20.23 23.44
C GLY A 167 9.30 20.02 21.99
N LEU A 168 9.50 21.02 21.12
CA LEU A 168 9.16 20.90 19.70
C LEU A 168 10.22 20.07 18.97
N TRP A 169 9.74 19.11 18.18
CA TRP A 169 10.53 18.19 17.38
C TRP A 169 10.98 18.92 16.10
N THR A 170 12.30 19.10 15.92
CA THR A 170 12.84 19.65 14.66
C THR A 170 13.49 18.54 13.84
N CYS A 171 13.35 18.63 12.52
CA CYS A 171 14.01 17.74 11.56
C CYS A 171 15.44 18.17 11.30
N SER A 172 16.32 17.21 11.03
CA SER A 172 17.68 17.47 10.54
C SER A 172 17.68 18.30 9.24
N GLU A 173 18.69 19.14 9.06
CA GLU A 173 18.88 19.94 7.83
C GLU A 173 18.86 19.11 6.52
N PRO A 174 19.51 17.94 6.41
CA PRO A 174 19.41 17.11 5.21
C PRO A 174 17.96 16.70 4.90
N ARG A 175 17.18 16.30 5.91
CA ARG A 175 15.77 15.93 5.72
C ARG A 175 14.91 17.12 5.35
N ARG A 176 15.21 18.31 5.89
CA ARG A 176 14.54 19.55 5.50
C ARG A 176 14.81 19.90 4.03
N ALA A 177 16.03 19.67 3.55
CA ALA A 177 16.39 19.85 2.15
C ALA A 177 15.68 18.85 1.24
N GLU A 178 15.59 17.58 1.66
CA GLU A 178 14.88 16.54 0.92
C GLU A 178 13.37 16.81 0.85
N TYR A 179 12.74 17.20 1.96
CA TYR A 179 11.34 17.64 1.98
C TYR A 179 11.09 18.83 1.04
N LYS A 180 12.00 19.82 1.04
CA LYS A 180 11.94 20.95 0.09
C LYS A 180 12.06 20.48 -1.36
N ARG A 181 12.87 19.46 -1.63
CA ARG A 181 13.03 18.88 -2.97
C ARG A 181 11.78 18.14 -3.41
N PHE A 182 11.21 17.29 -2.56
CA PHE A 182 9.96 16.59 -2.84
C PHE A 182 8.79 17.55 -3.01
N SER A 183 8.63 18.52 -2.10
CA SER A 183 7.57 19.53 -2.23
C SER A 183 7.70 20.35 -3.53
N ARG A 184 8.93 20.63 -3.99
CA ARG A 184 9.17 21.24 -5.30
C ARG A 184 8.87 20.32 -6.48
N ALA A 185 9.09 19.01 -6.35
CA ALA A 185 8.83 18.02 -7.38
C ALA A 185 7.34 17.68 -7.54
N LEU A 186 6.52 17.92 -6.51
CA LEU A 186 5.07 17.75 -6.59
C LEU A 186 4.44 18.76 -7.56
N ASP A 187 3.64 18.25 -8.49
CA ASP A 187 2.83 19.05 -9.41
C ASP A 187 1.86 19.96 -8.65
N PRO A 188 1.51 21.13 -9.20
CA PRO A 188 0.64 22.09 -8.54
C PRO A 188 -0.73 21.50 -8.15
N ALA A 189 -1.24 20.54 -8.94
CA ALA A 189 -2.47 19.81 -8.63
C ALA A 189 -2.30 18.93 -7.38
N SER A 190 -1.23 18.16 -7.28
CA SER A 190 -0.94 17.33 -6.11
C SER A 190 -0.72 18.17 -4.84
N ARG A 191 -0.11 19.36 -4.96
CA ARG A 191 0.02 20.30 -3.84
C ARG A 191 -1.34 20.77 -3.34
N ALA A 192 -2.27 21.10 -4.24
CA ALA A 192 -3.61 21.52 -3.86
C ALA A 192 -4.36 20.42 -3.08
N VAL A 193 -4.22 19.16 -3.51
CA VAL A 193 -4.79 18.01 -2.79
C VAL A 193 -4.19 17.86 -1.38
N VAL A 194 -2.88 17.96 -1.24
CA VAL A 194 -2.22 17.88 0.07
C VAL A 194 -2.66 19.01 0.99
N TYR A 195 -2.77 20.24 0.48
CA TYR A 195 -3.26 21.37 1.28
C TYR A 195 -4.73 21.21 1.69
N ALA A 196 -5.58 20.73 0.78
CA ALA A 196 -6.98 20.43 1.10
C ALA A 196 -7.09 19.35 2.19
N ALA A 197 -6.30 18.28 2.09
CA ALA A 197 -6.26 17.22 3.11
C ALA A 197 -5.79 17.76 4.46
N ALA A 198 -4.75 18.59 4.49
CA ALA A 198 -4.26 19.22 5.71
C ALA A 198 -5.32 20.15 6.35
N LEU A 199 -6.08 20.88 5.53
CA LEU A 199 -7.16 21.76 5.99
C LEU A 199 -8.30 20.93 6.59
N VAL A 200 -8.73 19.87 5.93
CA VAL A 200 -9.76 18.95 6.44
C VAL A 200 -9.33 18.30 7.76
N ALA A 201 -8.08 17.84 7.85
CA ALA A 201 -7.52 17.28 9.09
C ALA A 201 -7.49 18.31 10.22
N GLY A 202 -7.11 19.56 9.93
CA GLY A 202 -7.13 20.66 10.89
C GLY A 202 -8.54 20.98 11.40
N VAL A 203 -9.53 21.02 10.51
CA VAL A 203 -10.94 21.22 10.88
C VAL A 203 -11.45 20.05 11.72
N ALA A 204 -11.12 18.81 11.34
CA ALA A 204 -11.51 17.62 12.13
C ALA A 204 -10.91 17.66 13.54
N ALA A 205 -9.64 18.04 13.68
CA ALA A 205 -9.00 18.19 14.98
C ALA A 205 -9.63 19.32 15.82
N LEU A 206 -9.96 20.47 15.21
CA LEU A 206 -10.68 21.56 15.87
C LEU A 206 -12.08 21.12 16.33
N CYS A 207 -12.83 20.44 15.46
CA CYS A 207 -14.13 19.90 15.81
C CYS A 207 -14.05 18.85 16.92
N ASP A 208 -12.99 18.05 16.98
CA ASP A 208 -12.75 17.09 18.07
C ASP A 208 -12.41 17.80 19.38
N VAL A 209 -11.57 18.85 19.32
CA VAL A 209 -11.25 19.67 20.50
C VAL A 209 -12.49 20.39 21.04
N TRP A 210 -13.31 20.98 20.18
CA TRP A 210 -14.58 21.59 20.59
C TRP A 210 -15.54 20.55 21.15
N ARG A 211 -15.62 19.36 20.53
CA ARG A 211 -16.39 18.23 21.07
C ARG A 211 -15.99 17.84 22.48
N ARG A 212 -14.70 17.91 22.81
CA ARG A 212 -14.19 17.59 24.16
C ARG A 212 -14.44 18.70 25.19
N GLN A 213 -14.73 19.92 24.75
CA GLN A 213 -15.06 21.05 25.63
C GLN A 213 -16.54 21.11 26.00
N ASP A 214 -17.42 20.48 25.21
CA ASP A 214 -18.85 20.36 25.53
C ASP A 214 -19.08 19.31 26.64
N ALA A 215 -19.21 19.76 27.89
CA ALA A 215 -19.38 18.91 29.07
C ALA A 215 -20.73 18.15 29.14
N ASP A 216 -21.73 18.58 28.36
CA ASP A 216 -23.11 18.05 28.44
C ASP A 216 -23.44 16.98 27.37
N ARG A 217 -22.44 16.48 26.64
CA ARG A 217 -22.70 15.59 25.51
C ARG A 217 -22.72 14.12 25.93
N GLN A 218 -23.93 13.54 25.96
CA GLN A 218 -24.12 12.10 26.13
C GLN A 218 -23.43 11.34 24.99
N VAL A 219 -22.42 10.55 25.33
CA VAL A 219 -21.80 9.60 24.40
C VAL A 219 -22.81 8.49 24.16
N THR A 220 -23.45 8.49 22.99
CA THR A 220 -24.18 7.31 22.49
C THR A 220 -23.14 6.23 22.19
N VAL A 221 -22.87 5.38 23.19
CA VAL A 221 -22.13 4.14 22.99
C VAL A 221 -23.01 3.24 22.16
N ALA A 222 -22.57 2.87 20.96
CA ALA A 222 -23.23 1.83 20.19
C ALA A 222 -23.01 0.52 20.93
N GLU A 223 -24.01 0.10 21.70
CA GLU A 223 -24.04 -1.21 22.32
C GLU A 223 -24.37 -2.21 21.22
N PHE A 224 -23.36 -2.99 20.80
CA PHE A 224 -23.57 -4.07 19.85
C PHE A 224 -24.06 -5.27 20.63
N ASP A 225 -25.37 -5.50 20.59
CA ASP A 225 -25.96 -6.75 21.07
C ASP A 225 -25.43 -7.89 20.20
N LEU A 226 -24.41 -8.58 20.69
CA LEU A 226 -23.97 -9.87 20.18
C LEU A 226 -25.09 -10.86 20.49
N ALA A 227 -26.00 -11.03 19.53
CA ALA A 227 -26.99 -12.10 19.57
C ALA A 227 -26.24 -13.44 19.65
N GLU A 228 -26.23 -14.01 20.85
CA GLU A 228 -25.76 -15.35 21.14
C GLU A 228 -26.51 -16.32 20.22
N SER A 229 -25.81 -16.86 19.22
CA SER A 229 -26.36 -17.84 18.31
C SER A 229 -26.70 -19.09 19.12
N ALA A 230 -27.98 -19.22 19.48
CA ALA A 230 -28.53 -20.36 20.17
C ALA A 230 -28.09 -21.65 19.45
N SER A 231 -27.34 -22.46 20.19
CA SER A 231 -27.03 -23.85 19.87
C SER A 231 -28.33 -24.57 19.49
N SER A 232 -28.40 -25.08 18.26
CA SER A 232 -29.42 -26.04 17.85
C SER A 232 -29.09 -27.39 18.48
N PRO A 233 -30.00 -28.00 19.26
CA PRO A 233 -29.85 -29.40 19.65
C PRO A 233 -30.35 -30.32 18.52
N THR A 234 -29.48 -31.29 18.20
CA THR A 234 -29.72 -32.58 17.50
C THR A 234 -30.22 -32.56 16.05
#